data_AF-T1AQX9-F1
#
_entry.id   AF-T1AQX9-F1
#
_cell.length_a   1.000
_cell.length_b   1.000
_cell.length_c   1.000
_cell.angle_alpha   90.00
_cell.angle_beta   90.00
_cell.angle_gamma   90.00
#
_symmetry.space_group_name_H-M   'P 1'
#
loop_
_entity.id
_entity.type
_entity.pdbx_description
1 polymer ?
#
loop_
_entity_poly.entity_id
_entity_poly.type
_entity_poly.pdbx_seq_one_letter_code
_entity_poly.pdbx_strand_id
1 'polypeptide(L)'
;MIEPGHFRFFALGETVIRLRIRLWFLHKGLEKLFVGKTPAEAITLAEKISGDTSFGHSLAMTMAIEDALGITVPTRVASARAILLEAERIYNHIGDIGALANDVGFSWGNAIALDLKEEMMRLNSSLTQSRLLRGTLGVGTVKISDHLDLIGIDRIASKFEELIEILTNHSMVRDRFHGTAILGVAQAKEMGCLGVV
;
A
#
# COMPACT_ATOMS: atom_id res chain seq x y z
N MET A 1 -6.10 -2.18 -3.97
CA MET A 1 -6.64 -2.54 -5.32
C MET A 1 -6.82 -4.06 -5.36
N ILE A 2 -7.96 -4.58 -5.82
CA ILE A 2 -8.12 -6.04 -5.97
C ILE A 2 -7.42 -6.48 -7.25
N GLU A 3 -6.42 -7.37 -7.14
CA GLU A 3 -5.80 -7.96 -8.31
C GLU A 3 -6.81 -8.82 -9.10
N PRO A 4 -6.73 -8.84 -10.45
CA PRO A 4 -7.57 -9.70 -11.27
C PRO A 4 -7.52 -11.16 -10.81
N GLY A 5 -8.70 -11.69 -10.52
CA GLY A 5 -8.89 -13.06 -10.06
C GLY A 5 -10.26 -13.58 -10.50
N HIS A 6 -10.37 -14.89 -10.61
CA HIS A 6 -11.63 -15.57 -10.85
C HIS A 6 -12.12 -16.22 -9.56
N PHE A 7 -13.24 -15.72 -9.05
CA PHE A 7 -13.85 -16.15 -7.79
C PHE A 7 -15.11 -16.95 -8.11
N ARG A 8 -15.16 -18.21 -7.66
CA ARG A 8 -16.32 -19.07 -7.79
C ARG A 8 -16.95 -19.29 -6.42
N PHE A 9 -18.13 -18.72 -6.24
CA PHE A 9 -18.95 -18.87 -5.04
C PHE A 9 -19.90 -20.04 -5.22
N PHE A 10 -19.98 -20.91 -4.21
CA PHE A 10 -21.02 -21.90 -4.07
C PHE A 10 -21.89 -21.45 -2.91
N ALA A 11 -23.15 -21.18 -3.19
CA ALA A 11 -24.10 -20.64 -2.23
C ALA A 11 -25.32 -21.53 -2.08
N LEU A 12 -25.86 -21.58 -0.87
CA LEU A 12 -27.17 -22.14 -0.56
C LEU A 12 -28.04 -20.96 -0.08
N GLY A 13 -28.95 -20.51 -0.93
CA GLY A 13 -29.63 -19.22 -0.73
C GLY A 13 -28.60 -18.09 -0.69
N GLU A 14 -28.59 -17.32 0.40
CA GLU A 14 -27.66 -16.20 0.61
C GLU A 14 -26.34 -16.62 1.29
N THR A 15 -26.27 -17.86 1.82
CA THR A 15 -25.09 -18.34 2.53
C THR A 15 -24.05 -18.91 1.57
N VAL A 16 -22.85 -18.33 1.56
CA VAL A 16 -21.69 -18.88 0.85
C VAL A 16 -21.14 -20.06 1.65
N ILE A 17 -21.29 -21.27 1.13
CA ILE A 17 -20.79 -22.51 1.76
C ILE A 17 -19.38 -22.87 1.30
N ARG A 18 -18.95 -22.34 0.15
CA ARG A 18 -17.60 -22.55 -0.38
C ARG A 18 -17.20 -21.43 -1.33
N LEU A 19 -15.96 -20.98 -1.20
CA LEU A 19 -15.30 -20.09 -2.14
C LEU A 19 -14.13 -20.85 -2.81
N ARG A 20 -14.06 -20.83 -4.13
CA ARG A 20 -12.85 -21.23 -4.88
C ARG A 20 -12.27 -20.02 -5.56
N ILE A 21 -11.03 -19.70 -5.24
CA ILE A 21 -10.29 -18.57 -5.79
C ILE A 21 -9.26 -19.09 -6.79
N ARG A 22 -9.26 -18.54 -8.00
CA ARG A 22 -8.19 -18.72 -8.99
C ARG A 22 -7.52 -17.37 -9.21
N LEU A 23 -6.28 -17.25 -8.77
CA LEU A 23 -5.44 -16.06 -8.94
C LEU A 23 -4.56 -16.19 -10.19
N TRP A 24 -3.48 -15.41 -10.25
CA TRP A 24 -2.41 -15.46 -11.27
C TRP A 24 -2.76 -14.91 -12.66
N PHE A 25 -3.85 -14.16 -12.80
CA PHE A 25 -4.18 -13.50 -14.06
C PHE A 25 -3.22 -12.34 -14.40
N LEU A 26 -2.44 -11.86 -13.44
CA LEU A 26 -1.35 -10.90 -13.62
C LEU A 26 0.04 -11.51 -13.40
N HIS A 27 0.23 -12.82 -13.60
CA HIS A 27 1.56 -13.41 -13.45
C HIS A 27 2.55 -12.82 -14.47
N LYS A 28 3.51 -12.01 -13.99
CA LYS A 28 4.51 -11.31 -14.83
C LYS A 28 5.82 -12.09 -14.99
N GLY A 29 6.02 -13.20 -14.26
CA GLY A 29 7.30 -13.92 -14.24
C GLY A 29 8.45 -13.12 -13.59
N LEU A 30 8.15 -12.30 -12.58
CA LEU A 30 9.08 -11.33 -11.98
C LEU A 30 10.41 -11.95 -11.56
N GLU A 31 10.39 -13.09 -10.87
CA GLU A 31 11.62 -13.77 -10.43
C GLU A 31 12.59 -14.02 -11.59
N LYS A 32 12.07 -14.47 -12.74
CA LYS A 32 12.89 -14.70 -13.94
C LYS A 32 13.37 -13.38 -14.54
N LEU A 33 12.57 -12.32 -14.49
CA LEU A 33 12.92 -11.00 -14.99
C LEU A 33 14.06 -10.34 -14.19
N PHE A 34 14.21 -10.68 -12.92
CA PHE A 34 15.32 -10.23 -12.08
C PHE A 34 16.67 -10.91 -12.43
N VAL A 35 16.64 -12.10 -13.02
CA VAL A 35 17.87 -12.84 -13.35
C VAL A 35 18.70 -12.06 -14.37
N GLY A 36 19.97 -11.83 -14.05
CA GLY A 36 20.93 -11.12 -14.90
C GLY A 36 20.76 -9.60 -14.91
N LYS A 37 19.88 -9.04 -14.06
CA LYS A 37 19.75 -7.59 -13.90
C LYS A 37 20.88 -7.05 -13.03
N THR A 38 21.39 -5.89 -13.42
CA THR A 38 22.26 -5.09 -12.54
C THR A 38 21.45 -4.60 -11.32
N PRO A 39 22.12 -4.23 -10.21
CA PRO A 39 21.44 -3.65 -9.05
C PRO A 39 20.49 -2.49 -9.37
N ALA A 40 20.91 -1.56 -10.24
CA ALA A 40 20.09 -0.41 -10.62
C ALA A 40 18.84 -0.81 -11.43
N GLU A 41 18.98 -1.75 -12.37
CA GLU A 41 17.84 -2.27 -13.12
C GLU A 41 16.89 -3.06 -12.21
N ALA A 42 17.42 -3.80 -11.24
CA ALA A 42 16.65 -4.57 -10.30
C ALA A 42 15.81 -3.67 -9.37
N ILE A 43 16.39 -2.58 -8.84
CA ILE A 43 15.64 -1.58 -8.07
C ILE A 43 14.51 -0.97 -8.94
N THR A 44 14.81 -0.62 -10.18
CA THR A 44 13.82 -0.05 -11.12
C THR A 44 12.70 -1.04 -11.46
N LEU A 45 13.01 -2.35 -11.53
CA LEU A 45 12.01 -3.39 -11.73
C LEU A 45 11.15 -3.59 -10.48
N ALA A 46 11.74 -3.50 -9.29
CA ALA A 46 11.05 -3.66 -8.01
C ALA A 46 9.95 -2.60 -7.79
N GLU A 47 10.14 -1.38 -8.29
CA GLU A 47 9.11 -0.32 -8.28
C GLU A 47 7.83 -0.68 -9.04
N LYS A 48 7.83 -1.76 -9.83
CA LYS A 48 6.74 -2.16 -10.73
C LYS A 48 6.12 -3.51 -10.33
N ILE A 49 6.50 -4.05 -9.18
CA ILE A 49 5.94 -5.30 -8.64
C ILE A 49 4.45 -5.10 -8.36
N SER A 50 4.12 -4.18 -7.47
CA SER A 50 2.75 -3.75 -7.15
C SER A 50 2.47 -2.32 -7.63
N GLY A 51 1.21 -2.04 -7.97
CA GLY A 51 0.76 -0.73 -8.43
C GLY A 51 0.61 0.32 -7.32
N ASP A 52 0.35 -0.12 -6.09
CA ASP A 52 0.15 0.74 -4.91
C ASP A 52 1.41 0.88 -4.04
N THR A 53 2.30 -0.11 -4.08
CA THR A 53 3.46 -0.22 -3.20
C THR A 53 4.75 -0.21 -4.02
N SER A 54 5.09 0.93 -4.63
CA SER A 54 6.30 1.08 -5.44
C SER A 54 7.55 1.25 -4.58
N PHE A 55 7.47 2.06 -3.53
CA PHE A 55 8.61 2.38 -2.66
C PHE A 55 8.98 1.20 -1.75
N GLY A 56 8.01 0.54 -1.13
CA GLY A 56 8.25 -0.59 -0.24
C GLY A 56 8.96 -1.76 -0.92
N HIS A 57 8.53 -2.13 -2.13
CA HIS A 57 9.19 -3.18 -2.91
C HIS A 57 10.61 -2.80 -3.35
N SER A 58 10.81 -1.57 -3.81
CA SER A 58 12.13 -1.10 -4.21
C SER A 58 13.08 -0.91 -3.03
N LEU A 59 12.56 -0.53 -1.85
CA LEU A 59 13.32 -0.45 -0.60
C LEU A 59 13.77 -1.84 -0.15
N ALA A 60 12.87 -2.83 -0.14
CA ALA A 60 13.22 -4.20 0.20
C ALA A 60 14.32 -4.76 -0.73
N MET A 61 14.21 -4.50 -2.03
CA MET A 61 15.24 -4.90 -3.00
C MET A 61 16.57 -4.18 -2.77
N THR A 62 16.52 -2.87 -2.50
CA THR A 62 17.71 -2.06 -2.21
C THR A 62 18.43 -2.56 -0.97
N MET A 63 17.69 -2.84 0.12
CA MET A 63 18.26 -3.34 1.37
C MET A 63 18.87 -4.74 1.19
N ALA A 64 18.24 -5.62 0.41
CA ALA A 64 18.79 -6.94 0.12
C ALA A 64 20.12 -6.85 -0.67
N ILE A 65 20.21 -5.92 -1.62
CA ILE A 65 21.43 -5.66 -2.37
C ILE A 65 22.52 -5.08 -1.46
N GLU A 66 22.17 -4.12 -0.60
CA GLU A 66 23.11 -3.50 0.34
C GLU A 66 23.68 -4.51 1.34
N ASP A 67 22.82 -5.37 1.89
CA ASP A 67 23.20 -6.46 2.79
C ASP A 67 24.16 -7.44 2.09
N ALA A 68 23.83 -7.89 0.88
CA ALA A 68 24.68 -8.78 0.09
C ALA A 68 26.05 -8.17 -0.27
N LEU A 69 26.15 -6.84 -0.36
CA LEU A 69 27.38 -6.11 -0.64
C LEU A 69 28.11 -5.63 0.63
N GLY A 70 27.56 -5.86 1.83
CA GLY A 70 28.13 -5.37 3.09
C GLY A 70 28.13 -3.85 3.23
N ILE A 71 27.20 -3.16 2.56
CA ILE A 71 27.13 -1.69 2.56
C ILE A 71 26.37 -1.20 3.80
N THR A 72 27.05 -0.39 4.61
CA THR A 72 26.39 0.31 5.73
C THR A 72 25.83 1.65 5.26
N VAL A 73 24.53 1.85 5.45
CA VAL A 73 23.82 3.06 5.02
C VAL A 73 23.91 4.15 6.09
N PRO A 74 24.27 5.40 5.73
CA PRO A 74 24.27 6.51 6.69
C PRO A 74 22.89 6.78 7.29
N THR A 75 22.83 7.17 8.57
CA THR A 75 21.56 7.45 9.28
C THR A 75 20.65 8.42 8.53
N ARG A 76 21.20 9.48 7.91
CA ARG A 76 20.42 10.44 7.11
C ARG A 76 19.65 9.74 5.96
N VAL A 77 20.28 8.79 5.28
CA VAL A 77 19.66 8.05 4.18
C VAL A 77 18.59 7.10 4.72
N ALA A 78 18.87 6.40 5.82
CA ALA A 78 17.88 5.54 6.48
C ALA A 78 16.64 6.32 6.96
N SER A 79 16.83 7.50 7.57
CA SER A 79 15.72 8.36 8.02
C SER A 79 14.88 8.88 6.84
N ALA A 80 15.52 9.32 5.76
CA ALA A 80 14.78 9.74 4.56
C ALA A 80 14.00 8.57 3.93
N ARG A 81 14.58 7.37 3.89
CA ARG A 81 13.86 6.15 3.44
C ARG A 81 12.66 5.84 4.32
N ALA A 82 12.78 5.98 5.64
CA ALA A 82 11.67 5.76 6.56
C ALA A 82 10.53 6.77 6.32
N ILE A 83 10.85 8.06 6.13
CA ILE A 83 9.85 9.09 5.81
C ILE A 83 9.08 8.75 4.53
N LEU A 84 9.80 8.37 3.47
CA LEU A 84 9.17 8.01 2.19
C LEU A 84 8.35 6.71 2.28
N LEU A 85 8.81 5.73 3.06
CA LEU A 85 8.05 4.50 3.31
C LEU A 85 6.72 4.79 4.03
N GLU A 86 6.76 5.64 5.04
CA GLU A 86 5.55 6.02 5.77
C GLU A 86 4.63 6.92 4.94
N ALA A 87 5.17 7.76 4.06
CA ALA A 87 4.38 8.49 3.08
C ALA A 87 3.59 7.56 2.14
N GLU A 88 4.22 6.46 1.68
CA GLU A 88 3.54 5.41 0.91
C GLU A 88 2.47 4.67 1.73
N ARG A 89 2.80 4.31 2.97
CA ARG A 89 1.85 3.66 3.87
C ARG A 89 0.60 4.51 4.09
N ILE A 90 0.77 5.81 4.33
CA ILE A 90 -0.34 6.74 4.59
C ILE A 90 -1.29 6.80 3.39
N TYR A 91 -0.78 7.09 2.18
CA TYR A 91 -1.68 7.23 1.02
C TYR A 91 -2.32 5.90 0.61
N ASN A 92 -1.68 4.76 0.91
CA ASN A 92 -2.28 3.44 0.70
C ASN A 92 -3.41 3.18 1.68
N HIS A 93 -3.19 3.40 2.99
CA HIS A 93 -4.25 3.20 3.99
C HIS A 93 -5.44 4.15 3.81
N ILE A 94 -5.21 5.42 3.45
CA ILE A 94 -6.31 6.33 3.10
C ILE A 94 -7.13 5.73 1.95
N GLY A 95 -6.46 5.28 0.88
CA GLY A 95 -7.12 4.67 -0.26
C GLY A 95 -7.86 3.37 0.08
N ASP A 96 -7.28 2.52 0.91
CA ASP A 96 -7.88 1.25 1.32
C ASP A 96 -9.14 1.47 2.16
N ILE A 97 -9.13 2.44 3.08
CA ILE A 97 -10.31 2.80 3.87
C ILE A 97 -11.42 3.39 2.99
N GLY A 98 -11.06 4.21 2.00
CA GLY A 98 -11.99 4.67 0.98
C GLY A 98 -12.61 3.53 0.18
N ALA A 99 -11.79 2.56 -0.25
CA ALA A 99 -12.25 1.39 -0.98
C ALA A 99 -13.20 0.52 -0.12
N LEU A 100 -12.88 0.31 1.16
CA LEU A 100 -13.76 -0.37 2.11
C LEU A 100 -15.12 0.34 2.21
N ALA A 101 -15.14 1.66 2.34
CA ALA A 101 -16.39 2.42 2.34
C ALA A 101 -17.18 2.23 1.03
N ASN A 102 -16.50 2.19 -0.12
CA ASN A 102 -17.13 1.94 -1.41
C ASN A 102 -17.76 0.55 -1.50
N ASP A 103 -17.08 -0.48 -0.98
CA ASP A 103 -17.52 -1.88 -1.05
C ASP A 103 -18.81 -2.13 -0.24
N VAL A 104 -19.11 -1.26 0.71
CA VAL A 104 -20.37 -1.26 1.47
C VAL A 104 -21.40 -0.25 0.94
N GLY A 105 -21.15 0.34 -0.22
CA GLY A 105 -22.08 1.25 -0.92
C GLY A 105 -21.97 2.71 -0.50
N PHE A 106 -20.97 3.09 0.30
CA PHE A 106 -20.76 4.48 0.75
C PHE A 106 -19.73 5.21 -0.12
N SER A 107 -20.11 5.44 -1.38
CA SER A 107 -19.23 6.03 -2.41
C SER A 107 -18.76 7.45 -2.11
N TRP A 108 -19.51 8.23 -1.31
CA TRP A 108 -19.08 9.56 -0.87
C TRP A 108 -17.79 9.49 -0.04
N GLY A 109 -17.71 8.58 0.92
CA GLY A 109 -16.50 8.39 1.74
C GLY A 109 -15.29 7.99 0.90
N ASN A 110 -15.50 7.16 -0.12
CA ASN A 110 -14.48 6.80 -1.09
C ASN A 110 -13.98 8.01 -1.89
N ALA A 111 -14.88 8.87 -2.36
CA ALA A 111 -14.51 10.06 -3.12
C ALA A 111 -13.62 11.01 -2.30
N ILE A 112 -13.97 11.25 -1.02
CA ILE A 112 -13.15 12.06 -0.10
C ILE A 112 -11.79 11.40 0.15
N ALA A 113 -11.75 10.09 0.40
CA ALA A 113 -10.49 9.36 0.59
C ALA A 113 -9.57 9.43 -0.64
N LEU A 114 -10.14 9.31 -1.86
CA LEU A 114 -9.36 9.43 -3.10
C LEU A 114 -8.79 10.84 -3.31
N ASP A 115 -9.54 11.88 -2.91
CA ASP A 115 -9.04 13.26 -2.93
C ASP A 115 -7.88 13.45 -1.94
N LEU A 116 -8.01 12.95 -0.71
CA LEU A 116 -6.93 12.99 0.29
C LEU A 116 -5.69 12.19 -0.15
N LYS A 117 -5.90 11.02 -0.75
CA LYS A 117 -4.83 10.21 -1.34
C LYS A 117 -4.12 10.98 -2.46
N GLU A 118 -4.86 11.66 -3.32
CA GLU A 118 -4.32 12.52 -4.38
C GLU A 118 -3.51 13.69 -3.81
N GLU A 119 -4.01 14.37 -2.78
CA GLU A 119 -3.28 15.44 -2.09
C GLU A 119 -1.92 14.92 -1.57
N MET A 120 -1.90 13.77 -0.89
CA MET A 120 -0.67 13.16 -0.39
C MET A 120 0.30 12.77 -1.53
N MET A 121 -0.21 12.22 -2.63
CA MET A 121 0.61 11.90 -3.81
C MET A 121 1.20 13.14 -4.49
N ARG A 122 0.55 14.31 -4.37
CA ARG A 122 1.11 15.58 -4.86
C ARG A 122 2.23 16.09 -3.96
N LEU A 123 2.10 15.94 -2.63
CA LEU A 123 3.20 16.21 -1.70
C LEU A 123 4.41 15.30 -1.97
N ASN A 124 4.17 14.02 -2.27
CA ASN A 124 5.23 13.11 -2.72
C ASN A 124 5.91 13.60 -4.01
N SER A 125 5.14 14.14 -4.95
CA SER A 125 5.66 14.68 -6.20
C SER A 125 6.53 15.93 -5.99
N SER A 126 6.18 16.82 -5.06
CA SER A 126 7.02 17.99 -4.75
C SER A 126 8.32 17.57 -4.06
N LEU A 127 8.27 16.51 -3.26
CA LEU A 127 9.41 15.98 -2.51
C LEU A 127 10.37 15.14 -3.38
N THR A 128 9.85 14.41 -4.37
CA THR A 128 10.62 13.38 -5.09
C THR A 128 10.53 13.42 -6.61
N GLN A 129 9.79 14.37 -7.18
CA GLN A 129 9.44 14.42 -8.61
C GLN A 129 8.62 13.20 -9.09
N SER A 130 8.09 12.41 -8.16
CA SER A 130 7.31 11.22 -8.46
C SER A 130 6.14 11.09 -7.48
N ARG A 131 4.93 10.98 -8.03
CA ARG A 131 3.72 10.78 -7.22
C ARG A 131 3.71 9.45 -6.46
N LEU A 132 4.41 8.45 -7.02
CA LEU A 132 4.53 7.09 -6.49
C LEU A 132 5.95 6.81 -5.97
N LEU A 133 6.73 7.86 -5.67
CA LEU A 133 8.06 7.77 -5.08
C LEU A 133 9.09 6.95 -5.89
N ARG A 134 8.82 6.74 -7.18
CA ARG A 134 9.71 6.02 -8.11
C ARG A 134 10.96 6.82 -8.44
N GLY A 135 12.06 6.13 -8.69
CA GLY A 135 13.36 6.71 -9.03
C GLY A 135 14.08 7.37 -7.86
N THR A 136 13.57 7.19 -6.64
CA THR A 136 14.12 7.80 -5.42
C THR A 136 15.26 7.00 -4.83
N LEU A 137 15.25 5.67 -4.98
CA LEU A 137 16.23 4.79 -4.36
C LEU A 137 17.42 4.50 -5.27
N GLY A 138 18.57 4.36 -4.64
CA GLY A 138 19.76 3.75 -5.20
C GLY A 138 20.54 3.05 -4.08
N VAL A 139 21.53 2.23 -4.45
CA VAL A 139 22.40 1.59 -3.47
C VAL A 139 23.12 2.67 -2.65
N GLY A 140 22.97 2.64 -1.34
CA GLY A 140 23.52 3.59 -0.38
C GLY A 140 22.95 5.02 -0.46
N THR A 141 21.94 5.26 -1.31
CA THR A 141 21.47 6.62 -1.63
C THR A 141 19.96 6.73 -1.65
N VAL A 142 19.48 7.96 -1.53
CA VAL A 142 18.08 8.35 -1.68
C VAL A 142 18.01 9.76 -2.26
N LYS A 143 17.12 9.97 -3.23
CA LYS A 143 16.84 11.28 -3.85
C LYS A 143 15.56 11.84 -3.25
N ILE A 144 15.70 12.92 -2.51
CA ILE A 144 14.62 13.61 -1.82
C ILE A 144 14.97 15.10 -1.75
N SER A 145 13.98 15.98 -1.89
CA SER A 145 14.16 17.41 -1.66
C SER A 145 14.30 17.70 -0.16
N ASP A 146 14.89 18.84 0.19
CA ASP A 146 15.05 19.25 1.59
C ASP A 146 13.76 19.90 2.16
N HIS A 147 12.70 20.06 1.37
CA HIS A 147 11.48 20.73 1.80
C HIS A 147 10.31 19.74 1.93
N LEU A 148 9.94 19.47 3.18
CA LEU A 148 8.76 18.70 3.54
C LEU A 148 7.62 19.66 3.94
N ASP A 149 6.49 19.59 3.24
CA ASP A 149 5.30 20.39 3.55
C ASP A 149 4.52 19.77 4.73
N LEU A 150 4.97 20.08 5.94
CA LEU A 150 4.34 19.61 7.18
C LEU A 150 2.92 20.15 7.36
N ILE A 151 2.63 21.36 6.85
CA ILE A 151 1.30 21.98 6.95
C ILE A 151 0.31 21.21 6.06
N GLY A 152 0.74 20.84 4.86
CA GLY A 152 -0.04 19.98 3.97
C GLY A 152 -0.34 18.61 4.58
N ILE A 153 0.65 17.99 5.21
CA ILE A 153 0.49 16.69 5.90
C ILE A 153 -0.50 16.80 7.06
N ASP A 154 -0.37 17.81 7.92
CA ASP A 154 -1.24 18.03 9.08
C ASP A 154 -2.70 18.28 8.66
N ARG A 155 -2.90 19.04 7.57
CA ARG A 155 -4.22 19.24 6.96
C ARG A 155 -4.84 17.93 6.46
N ILE A 156 -4.05 17.08 5.78
CA ILE A 156 -4.52 15.78 5.30
C ILE A 156 -4.90 14.89 6.49
N ALA A 157 -4.07 14.88 7.55
CA ALA A 157 -4.34 14.12 8.76
C ALA A 157 -5.66 14.56 9.42
N SER A 158 -5.86 15.86 9.62
CA SER A 158 -7.08 16.41 10.21
C SER A 158 -8.34 16.03 9.41
N LYS A 159 -8.31 16.22 8.08
CA LYS A 159 -9.43 15.83 7.21
C LYS A 159 -9.68 14.32 7.21
N PHE A 160 -8.62 13.52 7.32
CA PHE A 160 -8.74 12.08 7.38
C PHE A 160 -9.37 11.63 8.70
N GLU A 161 -9.03 12.26 9.82
CA GLU A 161 -9.68 12.02 11.12
C GLU A 161 -11.18 12.32 11.07
N GLU A 162 -11.58 13.46 10.49
CA GLU A 162 -12.99 13.80 10.25
C GLU A 162 -13.70 12.73 9.41
N LEU A 163 -13.07 12.25 8.34
CA LEU A 163 -13.61 11.17 7.51
C LEU A 163 -13.79 9.88 8.32
N ILE A 164 -12.82 9.51 9.14
CA ILE A 164 -12.90 8.31 10.01
C ILE A 164 -14.04 8.44 11.01
N GLU A 165 -14.22 9.60 11.64
CA GLU A 165 -15.32 9.85 12.56
C GLU A 165 -16.68 9.65 11.87
N ILE A 166 -16.83 10.16 10.65
CA ILE A 166 -18.07 9.97 9.86
C ILE A 166 -18.27 8.49 9.52
N LEU A 167 -17.25 7.82 8.98
CA LEU A 167 -17.34 6.41 8.56
C LEU A 167 -17.67 5.48 9.73
N THR A 168 -17.03 5.68 10.88
CA THR A 168 -17.21 4.83 12.07
C THR A 168 -18.53 5.07 12.80
N ASN A 169 -19.16 6.24 12.60
CA ASN A 169 -20.49 6.54 13.15
C ASN A 169 -21.63 6.30 12.15
N HIS A 170 -21.33 6.09 10.87
CA HIS A 170 -22.34 5.84 9.85
C HIS A 170 -22.97 4.45 10.00
N SER A 171 -24.27 4.37 10.29
CA SER A 171 -25.00 3.12 10.57
C SER A 171 -24.81 2.06 9.49
N MET A 172 -25.00 2.42 8.20
CA MET A 172 -24.82 1.46 7.10
C MET A 172 -23.39 0.91 7.01
N VAL A 173 -22.37 1.72 7.29
CA VAL A 173 -20.98 1.26 7.24
C VAL A 173 -20.73 0.29 8.39
N ARG A 174 -21.15 0.66 9.60
CA ARG A 174 -21.01 -0.19 10.79
C ARG A 174 -21.72 -1.53 10.63
N ASP A 175 -22.97 -1.53 10.18
CA ASP A 175 -23.78 -2.75 10.05
C ASP A 175 -23.17 -3.76 9.06
N ARG A 176 -22.42 -3.28 8.06
CA ARG A 176 -21.82 -4.14 7.03
C ARG A 176 -20.48 -4.75 7.48
N PHE A 177 -19.75 -4.07 8.36
CA PHE A 177 -18.45 -4.55 8.87
C PHE A 177 -18.55 -5.30 10.19
N HIS A 178 -19.48 -4.93 11.07
CA HIS A 178 -19.55 -5.49 12.41
C HIS A 178 -19.95 -6.98 12.36
N GLY A 179 -19.09 -7.85 12.92
CA GLY A 179 -19.34 -9.29 12.97
C GLY A 179 -19.09 -10.03 11.66
N THR A 180 -18.65 -9.34 10.60
CA THR A 180 -18.33 -9.93 9.30
C THR A 180 -16.90 -10.48 9.28
N ALA A 181 -16.69 -11.66 8.68
CA ALA A 181 -15.38 -12.23 8.38
C ALA A 181 -14.41 -12.33 9.59
N ILE A 182 -14.92 -12.70 10.76
CA ILE A 182 -14.11 -12.86 11.97
C ILE A 182 -13.03 -13.94 11.75
N LEU A 183 -11.76 -13.53 11.84
CA LEU A 183 -10.59 -14.40 11.72
C LEU A 183 -10.01 -14.69 13.12
N GLY A 184 -10.02 -15.95 13.54
CA GLY A 184 -9.42 -16.35 14.81
C GLY A 184 -7.90 -16.31 14.77
N VAL A 185 -7.25 -15.99 15.90
CA VAL A 185 -5.77 -15.89 15.99
C VAL A 185 -5.07 -17.18 15.55
N ALA A 186 -5.62 -18.35 15.91
CA ALA A 186 -5.05 -19.63 15.49
C ALA A 186 -5.08 -19.81 13.97
N GLN A 187 -6.19 -19.43 13.33
CA GLN A 187 -6.37 -19.50 11.88
C GLN A 187 -5.46 -18.51 11.17
N ALA A 188 -5.37 -17.27 11.65
CA ALA A 188 -4.45 -16.26 11.10
C ALA A 188 -3.00 -16.74 11.10
N LYS A 189 -2.57 -17.42 12.17
CA LYS A 189 -1.23 -18.03 12.26
C LYS A 189 -1.04 -19.19 11.30
N GLU A 190 -2.02 -20.09 11.21
CA GLU A 190 -1.98 -21.22 10.28
C GLU A 190 -1.90 -20.75 8.82
N MET A 191 -2.58 -19.66 8.48
CA MET A 191 -2.58 -19.05 7.15
C MET A 191 -1.32 -18.21 6.86
N GLY A 192 -0.46 -17.94 7.86
CA GLY A 192 0.72 -17.10 7.69
C GLY A 192 0.41 -15.62 7.45
N CYS A 193 -0.71 -15.12 7.98
CA CYS A 193 -1.11 -13.72 7.86
C CYS A 193 -0.07 -12.77 8.47
N LEU A 194 0.18 -11.65 7.79
CA LEU A 194 1.10 -10.59 8.22
C LEU A 194 0.41 -9.22 8.10
N GLY A 195 0.72 -8.30 9.02
CA GLY A 195 0.15 -6.95 9.01
C GLY A 195 -1.32 -6.91 9.46
N VAL A 196 -2.08 -5.97 8.91
CA VAL A 196 -3.52 -5.84 9.14
C VAL A 196 -4.24 -6.83 8.22
N VAL A 197 -5.06 -7.72 8.80
CA VAL A 197 -5.83 -8.76 8.10
C VAL A 197 -7.24 -8.88 8.65
#